data_AF-A0A9E0CZU7-F1
#
_entry.id   AF-A0A9E0CZU7-F1
#
_cell.length_a   1.000
_cell.length_b   1.000
_cell.length_c   1.000
_cell.angle_alpha   90.00
_cell.angle_beta   90.00
_cell.angle_gamma   90.00
#
_symmetry.space_group_name_H-M   'P 1'
#
loop_
_entity.id
_entity.type
_entity.pdbx_description
1 polymer ?
#
loop_
_entity_poly.entity_id
_entity_poly.type
_entity_poly.pdbx_seq_one_letter_code
_entity_poly.pdbx_strand_id
1 'polypeptide(L)' 'MTARRFVYPQPGDDLAAIAARELPGTQGADEQLLSWNLHLAARRTIGLLPSDIVFTEPPPPR' A
#
# COMPACT_ATOMS: atom_id res chain seq x y z
N MET A 1 14.96 5.26 15.01
CA MET A 1 13.66 5.30 14.30
C MET A 1 13.77 4.35 13.13
N THR A 2 13.10 3.19 13.18
CA THR A 2 13.09 2.25 12.08
C THR A 2 12.17 2.78 10.99
N ALA A 3 12.63 2.80 9.74
CA ALA A 3 11.77 3.19 8.63
C ALA A 3 10.64 2.17 8.47
N ARG A 4 9.40 2.63 8.21
CA ARG A 4 8.25 1.75 7.91
C ARG A 4 8.58 0.91 6.69
N ARG A 5 8.17 -0.36 6.68
CA ARG A 5 8.31 -1.20 5.49
C ARG A 5 7.42 -0.70 4.35
N PHE A 6 7.98 -0.65 3.15
CA PHE A 6 7.29 -0.25 1.95
C PHE A 6 7.78 -1.03 0.72
N VAL A 7 6.97 -1.01 -0.33
CA VAL A 7 7.29 -1.58 -1.64
C VAL A 7 7.00 -0.57 -2.75
N TYR A 8 7.60 -0.80 -3.91
CA TYR A 8 7.25 -0.13 -5.16
C TYR A 8 6.31 -1.03 -5.97
N PRO A 9 5.25 -0.48 -6.57
CA PRO A 9 4.39 -1.23 -7.48
C PRO A 9 5.16 -1.78 -8.67
N GLN A 10 4.85 -3.01 -9.05
CA GLN A 10 5.31 -3.63 -10.29
C GLN A 10 4.37 -3.28 -11.45
N PRO A 11 4.80 -3.44 -12.72
CA PRO A 11 3.92 -3.23 -13.87
C PRO A 11 2.67 -4.10 -13.78
N GLY A 12 1.49 -3.45 -13.78
CA GLY A 12 0.20 -4.13 -13.66
C GLY A 12 -0.27 -4.37 -12.23
N ASP A 13 0.51 -3.98 -11.20
CA ASP A 13 0.04 -4.04 -9.81
C ASP A 13 -1.10 -3.04 -9.59
N ASP A 14 -2.15 -3.51 -8.93
CA ASP A 14 -3.08 -2.70 -8.17
C ASP A 14 -2.89 -2.96 -6.66
N LEU A 15 -3.68 -2.27 -5.83
CA LEU A 15 -3.59 -2.45 -4.38
C LEU A 15 -3.96 -3.88 -3.95
N ALA A 16 -4.86 -4.55 -4.66
CA ALA A 16 -5.26 -5.92 -4.35
C ALA A 16 -4.12 -6.92 -4.62
N ALA A 17 -3.39 -6.76 -5.73
CA ALA A 17 -2.23 -7.56 -6.08
C ALA A 17 -1.09 -7.38 -5.07
N ILE A 18 -0.83 -6.13 -4.65
CA ILE A 18 0.17 -5.84 -3.62
C ILE A 18 -0.27 -6.41 -2.27
N ALA A 19 -1.54 -6.26 -1.89
CA ALA A 19 -2.06 -6.79 -0.64
C ALA A 19 -1.97 -8.32 -0.58
N ALA A 20 -2.29 -9.02 -1.67
CA ALA A 20 -2.15 -10.48 -1.75
C ALA A 20 -0.69 -10.95 -1.57
N ARG A 21 0.28 -10.16 -2.06
CA ARG A 21 1.71 -10.47 -1.99
C ARG A 21 2.33 -10.14 -0.63
N GLU A 22 1.99 -8.98 -0.07
CA GLU A 22 2.65 -8.44 1.12
C GLU A 22 1.89 -8.75 2.43
N LEU A 23 0.58 -8.98 2.36
CA LEU A 23 -0.30 -9.29 3.50
C LEU A 23 -1.08 -10.60 3.28
N PRO A 24 -0.41 -11.74 3.04
CA PRO A 24 -1.09 -13.00 2.77
C PRO A 24 -1.95 -13.43 3.95
N GLY A 25 -3.20 -13.81 3.66
CA GLY A 25 -4.15 -14.32 4.67
C GLY A 25 -4.90 -13.24 5.46
N THR A 26 -4.66 -11.95 5.18
CA THR A 26 -5.41 -10.85 5.79
C THR A 26 -6.69 -10.58 5.00
N GLN A 27 -7.85 -10.62 5.67
CA GLN A 27 -9.12 -10.21 5.06
C GLN A 27 -9.21 -8.68 4.96
N GLY A 28 -9.67 -8.16 3.81
CA GLY A 28 -9.74 -6.71 3.56
C GLY A 28 -8.36 -6.05 3.53
N ALA A 29 -7.33 -6.80 3.12
CA ALA A 29 -5.95 -6.35 3.14
C ALA A 29 -5.73 -5.13 2.23
N ASP A 30 -6.44 -5.02 1.12
CA ASP A 30 -6.43 -3.89 0.20
C ASP A 30 -6.97 -2.59 0.85
N GLU A 31 -8.09 -2.67 1.56
CA GLU A 31 -8.67 -1.54 2.32
C GLU A 31 -7.74 -1.13 3.47
N GLN A 32 -7.19 -2.11 4.19
CA GLN A 32 -6.20 -1.86 5.25
C GLN A 32 -4.96 -1.16 4.68
N LEU A 33 -4.45 -1.65 3.55
CA LEU A 33 -3.30 -1.09 2.89
C LEU A 33 -3.60 0.33 2.38
N LEU A 34 -4.79 0.58 1.84
CA LEU A 34 -5.23 1.93 1.47
C LEU A 34 -5.27 2.86 2.69
N SER A 35 -5.75 2.40 3.84
CA SER A 35 -5.79 3.19 5.09
C SER A 35 -4.40 3.64 5.58
N TRP A 36 -3.36 2.85 5.30
CA TRP A 36 -1.98 3.16 5.65
C TRP A 36 -1.27 4.07 4.64
N ASN A 37 -1.88 4.26 3.47
CA ASN A 37 -1.36 4.96 2.31
C ASN A 37 -2.30 6.11 1.89
N LEU A 38 -2.59 7.01 2.82
CA LEU A 38 -3.52 8.13 2.60
C LEU A 38 -3.12 9.05 1.43
N HIS A 39 -1.83 9.10 1.06
CA HIS A 39 -1.37 9.82 -0.14
C HIS A 39 -1.89 9.21 -1.44
N LEU A 40 -2.09 7.88 -1.49
CA LEU A 40 -2.72 7.19 -2.61
C LEU A 40 -4.23 7.40 -2.58
N ALA A 41 -4.85 7.34 -1.40
CA ALA A 41 -6.29 7.56 -1.24
C ALA A 41 -6.72 8.99 -1.61
N ALA A 42 -5.89 9.98 -1.30
CA ALA A 42 -6.17 11.40 -1.62
C ALA A 42 -5.99 11.75 -3.10
N ARG A 43 -5.43 10.83 -3.91
CA ARG A 43 -5.09 11.08 -5.30
C ARG A 43 -6.30 10.90 -6.22
N ARG A 44 -6.43 11.78 -7.21
CA ARG A 44 -7.51 11.75 -8.23
C ARG A 44 -7.22 10.87 -9.45
N THR A 45 -6.09 10.16 -9.48
CA THR A 45 -5.68 9.32 -10.62
C THR A 45 -6.11 7.88 -10.43
N ILE A 46 -6.40 7.20 -11.54
CA ILE A 46 -6.78 5.79 -11.57
C ILE A 46 -5.50 4.97 -11.68
N GLY A 47 -5.22 4.12 -10.68
CA GLY A 47 -4.09 3.19 -10.68
C GLY A 47 -2.85 3.67 -9.92
N LEU A 48 -1.86 2.78 -9.85
CA LEU A 48 -0.57 3.00 -9.19
C LEU A 48 0.50 3.42 -10.21
N LEU A 49 1.34 4.37 -9.83
CA LEU A 49 2.52 4.77 -10.58
C LEU A 49 3.72 3.93 -10.14
N PRO A 50 4.69 3.63 -11.03
CA PRO A 50 5.90 2.89 -10.66
C PRO A 50 6.74 3.58 -9.56
N SER A 51 6.62 4.90 -9.44
CA SER A 51 7.30 5.69 -8.41
C SER A 51 6.52 5.81 -7.10
N ASP A 52 5.31 5.25 -7.03
CA ASP A 52 4.55 5.27 -5.78
C ASP A 52 5.24 4.42 -4.73
N ILE A 53 5.15 4.89 -3.49
CA ILE A 53 5.56 4.12 -2.32
C ILE A 53 4.29 3.58 -1.68
N VAL A 54 4.29 2.28 -1.42
CA VAL A 54 3.17 1.55 -0.82
C VAL A 54 3.64 0.98 0.51
N PHE A 55 3.23 1.60 1.62
CA PHE A 55 3.52 1.12 2.96
C PHE A 55 2.75 -0.17 3.26
N THR A 56 3.46 -1.18 3.74
CA THR A 56 2.92 -2.51 4.07
C THR A 56 2.78 -2.72 5.58
N GLU A 57 2.99 -1.67 6.36
CA GLU A 57 2.92 -1.67 7.82
C GLU A 57 2.15 -0.44 8.31
N PRO A 58 1.48 -0.51 9.47
CA PRO A 58 0.74 0.62 10.02
C PRO A 58 1.66 1.81 10.31
N PRO A 59 1.12 3.04 10.32
CA PRO A 59 1.86 4.20 10.81
C PRO A 59 2.22 4.01 12.29
N PRO A 60 3.35 4.58 12.76
CA PRO A 60 3.70 4.53 14.17
C PRO A 60 2.61 5.22 15.01
N PRO A 61 2.35 4.73 16.23
CA PRO A 61 1.48 5.43 17.17
C PRO A 61 2.02 6.84 17.43
N ARG A 62 1.09 7.78 17.60
CA ARG A 62 1.39 9.19 17.87
C ARG A 62 1.89 9.39 19.30
#